data_AF-A0A260VZP1-F1
#
_entry.id   AF-A0A260VZP1-F1
#
_cell.length_a   1.000
_cell.length_b   1.000
_cell.length_c   1.000
_cell.angle_alpha   90.00
_cell.angle_beta   90.00
_cell.angle_gamma   90.00
#
_symmetry.space_group_name_H-M   'P 1'
#
loop_
_entity.id
_entity.type
_entity.pdbx_description
1 polymer ?
#
loop_
_entity_poly.entity_id
_entity_poly.type
_entity_poly.pdbx_seq_one_letter_code
_entity_poly.pdbx_strand_id
1 'polypeptide(L)'
;MIGLARAVGIAARWLVIDGPPEFFEITKRIDNGVSGIAGDGGPLGEPEAVLYEQVSRVLTEQIAHFVVPGDRVVLHDPQTAGLCTALRELGAIVTWRAHNGADRPNEHSVRPWNFLHRYISRADGLIATTDDFRPPTLSTLPYMSIAPFIDPTSAKNRVLTESEVHARLERWGIIDGPARPARIPPGYELYREGPPPTSRTPMIAQISRWDRVKDMAGVLDSFEHTIAPFTDAHLTLAGPEVTGVADDPEAADYLAYCVSRWRALPRQVRRRVQLVCLPMSDVTDNALTINALQRHAVVVMQKSRSEGFGLTVAEAMWKRTPVVATAVGGIRLQIPSAEQGTTVALDGPKRSVRQCCARATRSTPAASPNRRARPRAHSHPFSAGHPADSRTRFLPTTLTGGHSMTLRIMAIGAHPDDIEILAAGTLARYRERGHAIAVCILTDGRLSAPSGDPDDVAATRREEAQAAAHLLGAELYWIGRPDGMLYDDPDTRAAVVDAVRAFSPNIVFAHDPNDYHPDHRAASTIAMSARQLATAPLFNTGTHPLKAAPSVFYMDPLGLVGDSPELWVDIPTTVDIKRQMLWCHKSQNRMAAEHRRHRLRDLRRQTRTDPRVAMRGLLRRRIPSRTHLPGRSRM
;
A
#
# COMPACT_ATOMS: atom_id res chain seq x y z
N MET A 1 0.81 -10.06 1.02
CA MET A 1 1.45 -11.22 0.35
C MET A 1 2.97 -11.20 0.48
N ILE A 2 3.66 -10.10 0.12
CA ILE A 2 5.14 -10.02 0.20
C ILE A 2 5.69 -10.35 1.60
N GLY A 3 5.10 -9.79 2.66
CA GLY A 3 5.50 -10.11 4.04
C GLY A 3 5.36 -11.59 4.38
N LEU A 4 4.29 -12.25 3.93
CA LEU A 4 4.07 -13.69 4.14
C LEU A 4 5.07 -14.52 3.33
N ALA A 5 5.32 -14.17 2.07
CA ALA A 5 6.31 -14.85 1.23
C ALA A 5 7.73 -14.77 1.85
N ARG A 6 8.11 -13.58 2.32
CA ARG A 6 9.39 -13.37 3.01
C ARG A 6 9.48 -14.14 4.32
N ALA A 7 8.38 -14.21 5.09
CA ALA A 7 8.32 -14.96 6.34
C ALA A 7 8.58 -16.47 6.15
N VAL A 8 8.25 -17.02 4.97
CA VAL A 8 8.54 -18.42 4.61
C VAL A 8 9.86 -18.58 3.81
N GLY A 9 10.71 -17.55 3.78
CA GLY A 9 12.03 -17.60 3.16
C GLY A 9 12.08 -17.31 1.66
N ILE A 10 10.98 -16.85 1.06
CA ILE A 10 10.96 -16.45 -0.36
C ILE A 10 11.43 -15.00 -0.49
N ALA A 11 12.47 -14.77 -1.30
CA ALA A 11 12.98 -13.44 -1.60
C ALA A 11 12.04 -12.66 -2.54
N ALA A 12 10.89 -12.22 -2.01
CA ALA A 12 9.87 -11.49 -2.75
C ALA A 12 10.06 -9.98 -2.68
N ARG A 13 9.64 -9.25 -3.71
CA ARG A 13 9.54 -7.78 -3.74
C ARG A 13 8.32 -7.36 -4.56
N TRP A 14 7.86 -6.12 -4.36
CA TRP A 14 6.80 -5.50 -5.14
C TRP A 14 7.38 -4.28 -5.85
N LEU A 15 7.16 -4.16 -7.15
CA LEU A 15 7.47 -2.97 -7.93
C LEU A 15 6.17 -2.38 -8.48
N VAL A 16 6.06 -1.05 -8.46
CA VAL A 16 4.92 -0.31 -9.01
C VAL A 16 5.39 0.41 -10.25
N ILE A 17 4.63 0.32 -11.33
CA ILE A 17 4.92 1.01 -12.57
C ILE A 17 4.51 2.47 -12.48
N ASP A 18 5.13 3.31 -13.28
CA ASP A 18 4.74 4.70 -13.50
C ASP A 18 4.52 4.95 -15.00
N GLY A 19 3.72 5.95 -15.34
CA GLY A 19 3.37 6.24 -16.73
C GLY A 19 2.64 7.57 -16.91
N PRO A 20 2.63 8.10 -18.13
CA PRO A 20 1.88 9.32 -18.43
C PRO A 20 0.36 9.06 -18.39
N PRO A 21 -0.49 10.09 -18.16
CA PRO A 21 -1.95 9.93 -18.09
C PRO A 21 -2.56 9.18 -19.29
N GLU A 22 -2.07 9.44 -20.50
CA GLU A 22 -2.54 8.82 -21.74
C GLU A 22 -2.33 7.30 -21.76
N PHE A 23 -1.29 6.80 -21.08
CA PHE A 23 -1.08 5.38 -20.89
C PHE A 23 -2.13 4.77 -19.95
N PHE A 24 -2.49 5.49 -18.88
CA PHE A 24 -3.54 5.05 -17.96
C PHE A 24 -4.93 5.11 -18.61
N GLU A 25 -5.19 6.04 -19.52
CA GLU A 25 -6.41 6.05 -20.35
C GLU A 25 -6.52 4.80 -21.24
N ILE A 26 -5.43 4.44 -21.95
CA ILE A 26 -5.38 3.23 -22.78
C ILE A 26 -5.60 1.97 -21.93
N THR A 27 -4.92 1.87 -20.79
CA THR A 27 -5.02 0.68 -19.94
C THR A 27 -6.36 0.56 -19.24
N LYS A 28 -7.00 1.68 -18.86
CA LYS A 28 -8.39 1.71 -18.36
C LYS A 28 -9.37 1.24 -19.42
N ARG A 29 -9.19 1.65 -20.68
CA ARG A 29 -9.99 1.17 -21.82
C ARG A 29 -9.84 -0.33 -22.02
N ILE A 30 -8.62 -0.86 -21.93
CA ILE A 30 -8.35 -2.30 -22.00
C ILE A 30 -9.02 -3.03 -20.83
N ASP A 31 -8.88 -2.54 -19.59
CA ASP A 31 -9.48 -3.15 -18.39
C ASP A 31 -11.02 -3.21 -18.46
N ASN A 32 -11.66 -2.10 -18.87
CA ASN A 32 -13.10 -2.03 -19.10
C ASN A 32 -13.55 -3.09 -20.13
N GLY A 33 -12.85 -3.16 -21.26
CA GLY A 33 -13.19 -4.09 -22.33
C GLY A 33 -12.93 -5.56 -21.96
N VAL A 34 -11.82 -5.87 -21.29
CA VAL A 34 -11.54 -7.22 -20.72
C VAL A 34 -12.65 -7.65 -19.76
N SER A 35 -13.18 -6.70 -18.98
CA SER A 35 -14.33 -6.88 -18.09
C SER A 35 -15.69 -6.97 -18.81
N GLY A 36 -15.69 -6.90 -20.14
CA GLY A 36 -16.86 -7.04 -21.00
C GLY A 36 -17.70 -5.77 -21.12
N ILE A 37 -17.12 -4.59 -20.92
CA ILE A 37 -17.82 -3.31 -20.87
C ILE A 37 -17.24 -2.38 -21.95
N ALA A 38 -18.10 -1.60 -22.60
CA ALA A 38 -17.69 -0.72 -23.71
C ALA A 38 -16.62 0.32 -23.32
N GLY A 39 -16.58 0.75 -22.06
CA GLY A 39 -15.69 1.81 -21.59
C GLY A 39 -15.98 3.15 -22.29
N ASP A 40 -14.92 3.86 -22.65
CA ASP A 40 -14.97 5.13 -23.40
C ASP A 40 -15.20 4.94 -24.92
N GLY A 41 -15.19 3.69 -25.42
CA GLY A 41 -15.32 3.38 -26.84
C GLY A 41 -14.13 3.81 -27.70
N GLY A 42 -13.03 4.25 -27.09
CA GLY A 42 -11.86 4.77 -27.81
C GLY A 42 -11.11 3.72 -28.63
N PRO A 43 -10.14 4.15 -29.45
CA PRO A 43 -9.31 3.23 -30.22
C PRO A 43 -8.36 2.38 -29.35
N LEU A 44 -8.01 1.21 -29.86
CA LEU A 44 -6.96 0.26 -29.45
C LEU A 44 -6.38 -0.31 -30.74
N GLY A 45 -5.78 0.58 -31.53
CA GLY A 45 -5.09 0.30 -32.77
C GLY A 45 -3.59 0.51 -32.60
N GLU A 46 -2.92 0.78 -33.72
CA GLU A 46 -1.47 0.91 -33.76
C GLU A 46 -0.91 2.14 -33.02
N PRO A 47 -1.55 3.33 -33.07
CA PRO A 47 -1.09 4.48 -32.28
C PRO A 47 -1.06 4.20 -30.77
N GLU A 48 -2.09 3.53 -30.25
CA GLU A 48 -2.15 3.16 -28.83
C GLU A 48 -1.12 2.08 -28.49
N ALA A 49 -0.87 1.14 -29.42
CA ALA A 49 0.16 0.12 -29.25
C ALA A 49 1.55 0.75 -29.14
N VAL A 50 1.86 1.74 -29.99
CA VAL A 50 3.14 2.46 -29.96
C VAL A 50 3.40 3.13 -28.61
N LEU A 51 2.42 3.87 -28.07
CA LEU A 51 2.58 4.49 -26.74
C LEU A 51 2.74 3.43 -25.64
N TYR A 52 1.91 2.40 -25.68
CA TYR A 52 1.95 1.30 -24.71
C TYR A 52 3.31 0.57 -24.71
N GLU A 53 3.88 0.31 -25.88
CA GLU A 53 5.20 -0.31 -26.06
C GLU A 53 6.34 0.62 -25.66
N GLN A 54 6.24 1.93 -25.95
CA GLN A 54 7.23 2.93 -25.52
C GLN A 54 7.33 2.97 -23.99
N VAL A 55 6.19 3.04 -23.29
CA VAL A 55 6.13 3.00 -21.83
C VAL A 55 6.67 1.66 -21.31
N SER A 56 6.27 0.54 -21.91
CA SER A 56 6.76 -0.79 -21.53
C SER A 56 8.29 -0.93 -21.65
N ARG A 57 8.90 -0.32 -22.68
CA ARG A 57 10.36 -0.30 -22.85
C ARG A 57 11.06 0.50 -21.75
N VAL A 58 10.57 1.71 -21.44
CA VAL A 58 11.10 2.55 -20.37
C VAL A 58 11.00 1.82 -19.02
N LEU A 59 9.84 1.22 -18.74
CA LEU A 59 9.65 0.41 -17.53
C LEU A 59 10.59 -0.78 -17.47
N THR A 60 10.82 -1.48 -18.59
CA THR A 60 11.77 -2.58 -18.67
C THR A 60 13.19 -2.11 -18.29
N GLU A 61 13.67 -1.00 -18.85
CA GLU A 61 14.98 -0.44 -18.54
C GLU A 61 15.11 -0.10 -17.05
N GLN A 62 14.06 0.47 -16.46
CA GLN A 62 14.01 0.79 -15.04
C GLN A 62 14.05 -0.46 -14.16
N ILE A 63 13.36 -1.54 -14.54
CA ILE A 63 13.25 -2.74 -13.69
C ILE A 63 14.30 -3.81 -14.00
N ALA A 64 15.01 -3.74 -15.12
CA ALA A 64 15.95 -4.77 -15.56
C ALA A 64 17.00 -5.13 -14.49
N HIS A 65 17.49 -4.12 -13.77
CA HIS A 65 18.48 -4.31 -12.71
C HIS A 65 17.95 -5.02 -11.45
N PHE A 66 16.63 -5.21 -11.34
CA PHE A 66 16.01 -5.98 -10.26
C PHE A 66 15.80 -7.45 -10.60
N VAL A 67 15.94 -7.84 -11.86
CA VAL A 67 15.62 -9.17 -12.38
C VAL A 67 16.92 -9.88 -12.74
N VAL A 68 17.11 -11.09 -12.22
CA VAL A 68 18.19 -11.98 -12.63
C VAL A 68 17.64 -13.25 -13.31
N PRO A 69 18.41 -13.90 -14.19
CA PRO A 69 17.97 -15.15 -14.82
C PRO A 69 17.51 -16.19 -13.79
N GLY A 70 16.32 -16.75 -14.01
CA GLY A 70 15.67 -17.70 -13.11
C GLY A 70 14.70 -17.09 -12.09
N ASP A 71 14.65 -15.76 -11.95
CA ASP A 71 13.65 -15.09 -11.12
C ASP A 71 12.23 -15.37 -11.63
N ARG A 72 11.28 -15.51 -10.70
CA ARG A 72 9.85 -15.61 -11.02
C ARG A 72 9.22 -14.24 -10.94
N VAL A 73 8.70 -13.74 -12.06
CA VAL A 73 8.04 -12.43 -12.12
C VAL A 73 6.56 -12.62 -12.37
N VAL A 74 5.74 -12.05 -11.49
CA VAL A 74 4.27 -12.02 -11.65
C VAL A 74 3.87 -10.62 -12.09
N LEU A 75 3.37 -10.52 -13.32
CA LEU A 75 2.89 -9.28 -13.93
C LEU A 75 1.39 -9.18 -13.70
N HIS A 76 0.94 -8.12 -13.05
CA HIS A 76 -0.47 -7.93 -12.68
C HIS A 76 -1.17 -7.00 -13.69
N ASP A 77 -2.31 -7.47 -14.22
CA ASP A 77 -3.27 -6.72 -15.01
C ASP A 77 -2.73 -6.13 -16.35
N PRO A 78 -3.62 -5.57 -17.19
CA PRO A 78 -3.27 -5.09 -18.53
C PRO A 78 -2.12 -4.08 -18.61
N GLN A 79 -1.89 -3.29 -17.56
CA GLN A 79 -0.85 -2.26 -17.55
C GLN A 79 0.55 -2.85 -17.66
N THR A 80 0.77 -4.07 -17.18
CA THR A 80 2.10 -4.70 -17.14
C THR A 80 2.32 -5.72 -18.25
N ALA A 81 1.30 -6.00 -19.07
CA ALA A 81 1.36 -7.07 -20.06
C ALA A 81 2.51 -6.88 -21.08
N GLY A 82 2.82 -5.64 -21.48
CA GLY A 82 3.93 -5.31 -22.39
C GLY A 82 5.32 -5.72 -21.90
N LEU A 83 5.48 -5.96 -20.59
CA LEU A 83 6.75 -6.39 -20.00
C LEU A 83 7.04 -7.89 -20.22
N CYS A 84 6.07 -8.69 -20.68
CA CYS A 84 6.20 -10.14 -20.76
C CYS A 84 7.42 -10.59 -21.59
N THR A 85 7.56 -10.03 -22.79
CA THR A 85 8.64 -10.43 -23.72
C THR A 85 10.01 -10.04 -23.17
N ALA A 86 10.19 -8.77 -22.81
CA ALA A 86 11.49 -8.26 -22.41
C ALA A 86 12.01 -8.90 -21.11
N LEU A 87 11.13 -9.16 -20.14
CA LEU A 87 11.53 -9.84 -18.91
C LEU A 87 11.93 -11.30 -19.12
N ARG A 88 11.31 -12.00 -20.08
CA ARG A 88 11.78 -13.34 -20.47
C ARG A 88 13.12 -13.32 -21.18
N GLU A 89 13.37 -12.31 -22.00
CA GLU A 89 14.68 -12.12 -22.65
C GLU A 89 15.80 -11.85 -21.63
N LEU A 90 15.46 -11.26 -20.48
CA LEU A 90 16.35 -11.16 -19.31
C LEU A 90 16.50 -12.48 -18.52
N GLY A 91 15.83 -13.55 -18.94
CA GLY A 91 15.90 -14.88 -18.34
C GLY A 91 14.92 -15.12 -17.19
N ALA A 92 13.94 -14.25 -16.97
CA ALA A 92 12.91 -14.47 -15.96
C ALA A 92 11.86 -15.51 -16.42
N ILE A 93 11.24 -16.17 -15.44
CA ILE A 93 10.04 -16.99 -15.63
C ILE A 93 8.83 -16.09 -15.35
N VAL A 94 8.10 -15.73 -16.41
CA VAL A 94 7.07 -14.68 -16.35
C VAL A 94 5.68 -15.29 -16.30
N THR A 95 4.92 -14.94 -15.27
CA THR A 95 3.50 -15.29 -15.15
C THR A 95 2.66 -14.03 -15.22
N TRP A 96 1.67 -13.98 -16.10
CA TRP A 96 0.73 -12.86 -16.15
C TRP A 96 -0.54 -13.20 -15.34
N ARG A 97 -0.98 -12.26 -14.51
CA ARG A 97 -2.11 -12.40 -13.58
C ARG A 97 -3.22 -11.44 -13.98
N ALA A 98 -4.33 -11.99 -14.46
CA ALA A 98 -5.59 -11.27 -14.66
C ALA A 98 -6.38 -11.21 -13.36
N HIS A 99 -6.67 -10.01 -12.87
CA HIS A 99 -7.60 -9.82 -11.75
C HIS A 99 -9.06 -9.65 -12.21
N ASN A 100 -9.25 -9.08 -13.41
CA ASN A 100 -10.55 -8.84 -14.02
C ASN A 100 -10.79 -9.71 -15.27
N GLY A 101 -12.06 -9.81 -15.67
CA GLY A 101 -12.50 -10.53 -16.86
C GLY A 101 -14.02 -10.49 -16.99
N ALA A 102 -14.52 -10.90 -18.14
CA ALA A 102 -15.96 -11.02 -18.39
C ALA A 102 -16.43 -12.45 -18.05
N ASP A 103 -17.62 -12.57 -17.44
CA ASP A 103 -18.26 -13.87 -17.19
C ASP A 103 -18.51 -14.68 -18.48
N ARG A 104 -18.72 -13.96 -19.58
CA ARG A 104 -18.88 -14.51 -20.92
C ARG A 104 -18.21 -13.55 -21.91
N PRO A 105 -17.49 -14.06 -22.91
CA PRO A 105 -17.03 -13.25 -24.02
C PRO A 105 -18.20 -12.49 -24.67
N ASN A 106 -17.97 -11.21 -24.95
CA ASN A 106 -18.91 -10.34 -25.66
C ASN A 106 -18.17 -9.43 -26.65
N GLU A 107 -18.91 -8.63 -27.41
CA GLU A 107 -18.34 -7.75 -28.45
C GLU A 107 -17.30 -6.75 -27.92
N HIS A 108 -17.42 -6.32 -26.67
CA HIS A 108 -16.48 -5.38 -26.06
C HIS A 108 -15.16 -6.04 -25.65
N SER A 109 -15.17 -7.34 -25.36
CA SER A 109 -13.99 -8.07 -24.89
C SER A 109 -13.00 -8.48 -25.99
N VAL A 110 -13.46 -8.62 -27.23
CA VAL A 110 -12.64 -9.15 -28.34
C VAL A 110 -11.42 -8.28 -28.62
N ARG A 111 -11.63 -6.98 -28.78
CA ARG A 111 -10.58 -6.03 -29.16
C ARG A 111 -9.47 -5.89 -28.08
N PRO A 112 -9.80 -5.67 -26.79
CA PRO A 112 -8.82 -5.67 -25.70
C PRO A 112 -8.02 -6.98 -25.62
N TRP A 113 -8.67 -8.14 -25.74
CA TRP A 113 -7.96 -9.42 -25.70
C TRP A 113 -7.02 -9.59 -26.90
N ASN A 114 -7.41 -9.14 -28.09
CA ASN A 114 -6.52 -9.14 -29.26
C ASN A 114 -5.33 -8.19 -29.08
N PHE A 115 -5.54 -7.03 -28.47
CA PHE A 115 -4.45 -6.10 -28.12
C PHE A 115 -3.46 -6.75 -27.15
N LEU A 116 -3.97 -7.33 -26.06
CA LEU A 116 -3.15 -7.97 -25.03
C LEU A 116 -2.47 -9.28 -25.48
N HIS A 117 -3.08 -10.03 -26.40
CA HIS A 117 -2.53 -11.27 -26.92
C HIS A 117 -1.12 -11.08 -27.51
N ARG A 118 -0.84 -9.90 -28.10
CA ARG A 118 0.48 -9.54 -28.66
C ARG A 118 1.61 -9.70 -27.63
N TYR A 119 1.31 -9.46 -26.35
CA TYR A 119 2.29 -9.46 -25.27
C TYR A 119 2.19 -10.70 -24.39
N ILE A 120 0.97 -11.08 -23.98
CA ILE A 120 0.76 -12.15 -22.99
C ILE A 120 1.02 -13.53 -23.60
N SER A 121 0.86 -13.71 -24.92
CA SER A 121 1.22 -14.98 -25.59
C SER A 121 2.68 -15.38 -25.39
N ARG A 122 3.53 -14.41 -25.00
CA ARG A 122 4.92 -14.64 -24.61
C ARG A 122 5.10 -14.93 -23.13
N ALA A 123 4.09 -15.02 -22.28
CA ALA A 123 4.30 -15.41 -20.87
C ALA A 123 4.61 -16.92 -20.74
N ASP A 124 5.16 -17.34 -19.60
CA ASP A 124 5.34 -18.75 -19.23
C ASP A 124 4.09 -19.35 -18.55
N GLY A 125 3.20 -18.49 -18.06
CA GLY A 125 1.96 -18.92 -17.43
C GLY A 125 0.94 -17.80 -17.30
N LEU A 126 -0.31 -18.22 -17.10
CA LEU A 126 -1.46 -17.35 -16.88
C LEU A 126 -2.13 -17.73 -15.55
N ILE A 127 -2.43 -16.73 -14.73
CA ILE A 127 -3.28 -16.89 -13.56
C ILE A 127 -4.50 -15.98 -13.72
N ALA A 128 -5.70 -16.49 -13.46
CA ALA A 128 -6.92 -15.68 -13.41
C ALA A 128 -7.68 -15.86 -12.09
N THR A 129 -8.57 -14.92 -11.77
CA THR A 129 -9.42 -14.99 -10.56
C THR A 129 -10.40 -16.17 -10.60
N THR A 130 -10.97 -16.45 -11.77
CA THR A 130 -11.90 -17.54 -12.03
C THR A 130 -11.62 -18.12 -13.42
N ASP A 131 -12.08 -19.35 -13.68
CA ASP A 131 -11.93 -20.01 -14.97
C ASP A 131 -12.59 -19.22 -16.12
N ASP A 132 -13.72 -18.57 -15.85
CA ASP A 132 -14.46 -17.75 -16.82
C ASP A 132 -13.61 -16.58 -17.37
N PHE A 133 -12.62 -16.11 -16.61
CA PHE A 133 -11.78 -14.97 -17.02
C PHE A 133 -10.62 -15.38 -17.92
N ARG A 134 -10.45 -16.68 -18.18
CA ARG A 134 -9.42 -17.16 -19.09
C ARG A 134 -9.82 -16.84 -20.53
N PRO A 135 -9.08 -16.00 -21.27
CA PRO A 135 -9.39 -15.74 -22.66
C PRO A 135 -9.11 -17.00 -23.50
N PRO A 136 -10.02 -17.38 -24.42
CA PRO A 136 -9.81 -18.55 -25.29
C PRO A 136 -8.53 -18.48 -26.13
N THR A 137 -8.10 -17.27 -26.48
CA THR A 137 -6.88 -17.00 -27.28
C THR A 137 -5.59 -17.36 -26.54
N LEU A 138 -5.60 -17.48 -25.21
CA LEU A 138 -4.43 -17.88 -24.39
C LEU A 138 -4.59 -19.30 -23.82
N SER A 139 -5.37 -20.16 -24.50
CA SER A 139 -5.63 -21.54 -24.08
C SER A 139 -4.39 -22.45 -24.10
N THR A 140 -3.33 -22.05 -24.81
CA THR A 140 -2.07 -22.79 -24.89
C THR A 140 -1.13 -22.56 -23.71
N LEU A 141 -1.30 -21.47 -22.96
CA LEU A 141 -0.46 -21.18 -21.80
C LEU A 141 -0.80 -22.10 -20.61
N PRO A 142 0.21 -22.55 -19.83
CA PRO A 142 -0.03 -23.12 -18.51
C PRO A 142 -0.90 -22.19 -17.68
N TYR A 143 -1.93 -22.75 -17.05
CA TYR A 143 -3.01 -21.97 -16.45
C TYR A 143 -3.32 -22.40 -15.02
N MET A 144 -3.62 -21.43 -14.16
CA MET A 144 -4.19 -21.66 -12.83
C MET A 144 -5.26 -20.62 -12.48
N SER A 145 -6.32 -21.08 -11.83
CA SER A 145 -7.33 -20.23 -11.22
C SER A 145 -7.01 -20.02 -9.74
N ILE A 146 -6.80 -18.77 -9.33
CA ILE A 146 -6.51 -18.40 -7.94
C ILE A 146 -7.42 -17.23 -7.56
N ALA A 147 -8.31 -17.45 -6.60
CA ALA A 147 -9.11 -16.39 -6.02
C ALA A 147 -8.22 -15.45 -5.17
N PRO A 148 -8.42 -14.12 -5.26
CA PRO A 148 -7.87 -13.19 -4.28
C PRO A 148 -8.33 -13.52 -2.86
N PHE A 149 -7.57 -13.03 -1.87
CA PHE A 149 -7.85 -13.26 -0.47
C PHE A 149 -7.65 -11.98 0.35
N ILE A 150 -8.27 -11.94 1.52
CA ILE A 150 -8.11 -10.86 2.49
C ILE A 150 -7.05 -11.23 3.52
N ASP A 151 -6.37 -10.23 4.08
CA ASP A 151 -5.54 -10.39 5.28
C ASP A 151 -6.37 -10.08 6.54
N PRO A 152 -6.68 -11.07 7.39
CA PRO A 152 -7.45 -10.89 8.63
C PRO A 152 -6.87 -9.89 9.63
N THR A 153 -5.56 -9.69 9.58
CA THR A 153 -4.80 -8.88 10.55
C THR A 153 -4.60 -7.44 10.09
N SER A 154 -4.82 -7.18 8.80
CA SER A 154 -4.74 -5.83 8.24
C SER A 154 -5.73 -4.86 8.89
N ALA A 155 -5.43 -3.56 8.83
CA ALA A 155 -6.30 -2.48 9.29
C ALA A 155 -7.75 -2.61 8.76
N LYS A 156 -7.92 -3.10 7.53
CA LYS A 156 -9.21 -3.30 6.86
C LYS A 156 -10.06 -4.41 7.48
N ASN A 157 -9.45 -5.40 8.15
CA ASN A 157 -10.13 -6.63 8.57
C ASN A 157 -9.93 -7.02 10.05
N ARG A 158 -8.97 -6.40 10.75
CA ARG A 158 -8.76 -6.63 12.18
C ARG A 158 -10.07 -6.45 12.95
N VAL A 159 -10.17 -7.13 14.08
CA VAL A 159 -11.30 -6.96 14.99
C VAL A 159 -11.29 -5.54 15.55
N LEU A 160 -12.47 -4.91 15.54
CA LEU A 160 -12.73 -3.63 16.20
C LEU A 160 -13.80 -3.86 17.26
N THR A 161 -13.63 -3.23 18.41
CA THR A 161 -14.67 -3.13 19.43
C THR A 161 -15.81 -2.23 18.95
N GLU A 162 -17.01 -2.40 19.49
CA GLU A 162 -18.17 -1.54 19.16
C GLU A 162 -17.86 -0.05 19.41
N SER A 163 -17.16 0.24 20.50
CA SER A 163 -16.71 1.60 20.84
C SER A 163 -15.75 2.17 19.80
N GLU A 164 -14.81 1.36 19.29
CA GLU A 164 -13.91 1.78 18.20
C GLU A 164 -14.68 2.02 16.90
N VAL A 165 -15.67 1.18 16.58
CA VAL A 165 -16.53 1.34 15.40
C VAL A 165 -17.28 2.68 15.50
N HIS A 166 -17.99 2.93 16.59
CA HIS A 166 -18.75 4.17 16.77
C HIS A 166 -17.85 5.40 16.79
N ALA A 167 -16.79 5.42 17.58
CA ALA A 167 -15.88 6.56 17.66
C ALA A 167 -15.29 6.95 16.28
N ARG A 168 -15.05 5.98 15.40
CA ARG A 168 -14.59 6.23 14.03
C ARG A 168 -15.67 6.83 13.15
N LEU A 169 -16.87 6.26 13.15
CA LEU A 169 -17.96 6.78 12.33
C LEU A 169 -18.45 8.15 12.81
N GLU A 170 -18.45 8.37 14.12
CA GLU A 170 -18.74 9.67 14.74
C GLU A 170 -17.71 10.73 14.33
N ARG A 171 -16.41 10.38 14.40
CA ARG A 171 -15.30 11.25 13.97
C ARG A 171 -15.48 11.74 12.55
N TRP A 172 -16.05 10.94 11.67
CA TRP A 172 -16.34 11.35 10.29
C TRP A 172 -17.74 11.94 10.11
N GLY A 173 -18.52 12.12 11.17
CA GLY A 173 -19.89 12.60 11.05
C GLY A 173 -20.81 11.69 10.25
N ILE A 174 -20.44 10.42 10.05
CA ILE A 174 -21.24 9.40 9.35
C ILE A 174 -22.40 8.96 10.21
N ILE A 175 -22.19 8.92 11.54
CA ILE A 175 -23.22 8.76 12.55
C ILE A 175 -23.15 9.88 13.59
N ASP A 176 -24.21 10.03 14.36
CA ASP A 176 -24.29 11.00 15.44
C ASP A 176 -23.46 10.56 16.65
N GLY A 177 -22.86 11.54 17.32
CA GLY A 177 -22.06 11.33 18.51
C GLY A 177 -21.06 12.45 18.79
N PRO A 178 -20.41 12.39 19.96
CA PRO A 178 -19.57 13.48 20.47
C PRO A 178 -18.21 13.57 19.77
N ALA A 179 -17.71 12.49 19.17
CA ALA A 179 -16.45 12.55 18.43
C ALA A 179 -16.67 13.33 17.13
N ARG A 180 -15.88 14.39 16.93
CA ARG A 180 -15.82 15.14 15.68
C ARG A 180 -14.36 15.39 15.33
N PRO A 181 -14.02 15.50 14.05
CA PRO A 181 -12.65 15.80 13.69
C PRO A 181 -12.42 17.28 14.03
N ALA A 182 -11.31 17.60 14.69
CA ALA A 182 -10.97 19.00 14.99
C ALA A 182 -10.82 19.84 13.70
N ARG A 183 -10.47 19.17 12.59
CA ARG A 183 -10.38 19.72 11.25
C ARG A 183 -10.78 18.64 10.25
N ILE A 184 -11.58 19.00 9.25
CA ILE A 184 -11.89 18.12 8.12
C ILE A 184 -10.64 18.07 7.23
N PRO A 185 -10.01 16.89 7.02
CA PRO A 185 -8.86 16.77 6.14
C PRO A 185 -9.25 17.01 4.68
N PRO A 186 -8.31 17.51 3.84
CA PRO A 186 -8.52 17.60 2.40
C PRO A 186 -8.98 16.25 1.81
N GLY A 187 -9.88 16.32 0.83
CA GLY A 187 -10.44 15.16 0.12
C GLY A 187 -11.49 14.35 0.88
N TYR A 188 -11.83 14.74 2.11
CA TYR A 188 -13.05 14.26 2.76
C TYR A 188 -14.27 15.04 2.24
N GLU A 189 -15.24 14.34 1.66
CA GLU A 189 -16.51 14.92 1.22
C GLU A 189 -17.69 14.11 1.76
N LEU A 190 -18.72 14.82 2.27
CA LEU A 190 -19.94 14.21 2.79
C LEU A 190 -21.15 14.89 2.19
N TYR A 191 -21.93 14.12 1.44
CA TYR A 191 -23.20 14.56 0.87
C TYR A 191 -24.33 13.97 1.70
N ARG A 192 -25.05 14.81 2.45
CA ARG A 192 -26.22 14.42 3.25
C ARG A 192 -27.19 15.60 3.40
N GLU A 193 -28.47 15.30 3.55
CA GLU A 193 -29.47 16.27 4.02
C GLU A 193 -29.89 15.95 5.46
N GLY A 194 -29.72 16.91 6.37
CA GLY A 194 -30.12 16.77 7.77
C GLY A 194 -29.02 16.20 8.68
N PRO A 195 -29.35 15.97 9.96
CA PRO A 195 -28.40 15.51 10.96
C PRO A 195 -27.92 14.08 10.66
N PRO A 196 -26.74 13.69 11.18
CA PRO A 196 -26.29 12.30 11.07
C PRO A 196 -27.26 11.32 11.75
N PRO A 197 -27.41 10.10 11.21
CA PRO A 197 -28.21 9.05 11.85
C PRO A 197 -27.57 8.60 13.18
N THR A 198 -28.40 8.15 14.13
CA THR A 198 -27.89 7.61 15.41
C THR A 198 -27.24 6.25 15.21
N SER A 199 -26.41 5.80 16.17
CA SER A 199 -25.82 4.46 16.17
C SER A 199 -26.85 3.31 16.19
N ARG A 200 -28.13 3.58 16.51
CA ARG A 200 -29.21 2.58 16.48
C ARG A 200 -29.91 2.49 15.13
N THR A 201 -29.72 3.50 14.28
CA THR A 201 -30.37 3.56 12.96
C THR A 201 -29.78 2.46 12.05
N PRO A 202 -30.60 1.58 11.44
CA PRO A 202 -30.07 0.50 10.61
C PRO A 202 -29.33 1.07 9.38
N MET A 203 -28.05 0.74 9.21
CA MET A 203 -27.26 1.20 8.06
C MET A 203 -27.10 0.10 7.00
N ILE A 204 -27.41 0.43 5.75
CA ILE A 204 -27.01 -0.34 4.57
C ILE A 204 -25.79 0.37 3.98
N ALA A 205 -24.76 -0.38 3.63
CA ALA A 205 -23.54 0.22 3.07
C ALA A 205 -23.13 -0.46 1.77
N GLN A 206 -22.76 0.32 0.75
CA GLN A 206 -21.94 -0.19 -0.35
C GLN A 206 -20.60 0.55 -0.31
N ILE A 207 -19.51 -0.23 -0.28
CA ILE A 207 -18.15 0.29 -0.28
C ILE A 207 -17.51 -0.09 -1.59
N SER A 208 -17.13 0.87 -2.41
CA SER A 208 -16.39 0.63 -3.65
C SER A 208 -15.71 1.89 -4.16
N ARG A 209 -14.87 1.75 -5.20
CA ARG A 209 -14.46 2.91 -6.01
C ARG A 209 -15.67 3.57 -6.66
N TRP A 210 -15.53 4.85 -7.00
CA TRP A 210 -16.48 5.61 -7.79
C TRP A 210 -16.37 5.21 -9.27
N ASP A 211 -16.84 4.00 -9.59
CA ASP A 211 -16.76 3.45 -10.93
C ASP A 211 -18.15 2.99 -11.39
N ARG A 212 -18.48 3.22 -12.66
CA ARG A 212 -19.73 2.82 -13.32
C ARG A 212 -20.02 1.33 -13.18
N VAL A 213 -18.98 0.50 -13.15
CA VAL A 213 -19.13 -0.95 -13.00
C VAL A 213 -19.66 -1.34 -11.62
N LYS A 214 -19.49 -0.48 -10.61
CA LYS A 214 -19.97 -0.69 -9.23
C LYS A 214 -21.41 -0.25 -9.03
N ASP A 215 -21.98 0.46 -10.00
CA ASP A 215 -23.40 0.83 -10.10
C ASP A 215 -23.98 1.43 -8.80
N MET A 216 -23.22 2.34 -8.18
CA MET A 216 -23.65 3.09 -7.01
C MET A 216 -24.92 3.91 -7.29
N ALA A 217 -25.06 4.45 -8.51
CA ALA A 217 -26.28 5.12 -8.94
C ALA A 217 -27.50 4.17 -8.96
N GLY A 218 -27.35 2.96 -9.50
CA GLY A 218 -28.40 1.96 -9.44
C GLY A 218 -28.74 1.52 -8.01
N VAL A 219 -27.81 1.61 -7.06
CA VAL A 219 -28.11 1.37 -5.63
C VAL A 219 -29.00 2.49 -5.07
N LEU A 220 -28.75 3.76 -5.44
CA LEU A 220 -29.61 4.88 -5.07
C LEU A 220 -31.04 4.66 -5.58
N ASP A 221 -31.18 4.34 -6.87
CA ASP A 221 -32.47 4.08 -7.51
C ASP A 221 -33.17 2.90 -6.82
N SER A 222 -32.44 1.83 -6.54
CA SER A 222 -33.02 0.66 -5.88
C SER A 222 -33.42 0.95 -4.44
N PHE A 223 -32.66 1.79 -3.71
CA PHE A 223 -33.00 2.19 -2.36
C PHE A 223 -34.32 2.96 -2.31
N GLU A 224 -34.51 3.92 -3.22
CA GLU A 224 -35.76 4.67 -3.35
C GLU A 224 -36.97 3.76 -3.54
N HIS A 225 -36.89 2.80 -4.46
CA HIS A 225 -38.06 2.04 -4.90
C HIS A 225 -38.32 0.78 -4.07
N THR A 226 -37.29 0.17 -3.48
CA THR A 226 -37.41 -1.19 -2.90
C THR A 226 -37.06 -1.27 -1.42
N ILE A 227 -36.37 -0.27 -0.85
CA ILE A 227 -35.89 -0.31 0.53
C ILE A 227 -36.56 0.79 1.36
N ALA A 228 -36.51 2.04 0.91
CA ALA A 228 -37.04 3.20 1.62
C ALA A 228 -38.54 3.08 1.96
N PRO A 229 -39.42 2.55 1.09
CA PRO A 229 -40.86 2.45 1.38
C PRO A 229 -41.21 1.39 2.45
N PHE A 230 -40.31 0.43 2.70
CA PHE A 230 -40.60 -0.77 3.49
C PHE A 230 -39.74 -0.90 4.76
N THR A 231 -38.80 0.02 4.97
CA THR A 231 -37.85 -0.01 6.08
C THR A 231 -37.56 1.40 6.58
N ASP A 232 -36.97 1.51 7.75
CA ASP A 232 -36.40 2.72 8.34
C ASP A 232 -34.87 2.84 8.13
N ALA A 233 -34.28 1.93 7.35
CA ALA A 233 -32.84 1.88 7.15
C ALA A 233 -32.29 3.11 6.41
N HIS A 234 -31.04 3.48 6.67
CA HIS A 234 -30.30 4.51 5.97
C HIS A 234 -29.27 3.88 5.03
N LEU A 235 -28.99 4.52 3.89
CA LEU A 235 -27.99 4.09 2.93
C LEU A 235 -26.72 4.95 3.05
N THR A 236 -25.56 4.29 3.11
CA THR A 236 -24.24 4.92 3.01
C THR A 236 -23.51 4.35 1.80
N LEU A 237 -23.22 5.20 0.82
CA LEU A 237 -22.31 4.86 -0.28
C LEU A 237 -20.94 5.46 0.03
N ALA A 238 -19.91 4.62 0.10
CA ALA A 238 -18.58 5.06 0.51
C ALA A 238 -17.51 4.67 -0.51
N GLY A 239 -16.66 5.63 -0.87
CA GLY A 239 -15.52 5.45 -1.75
C GLY A 239 -14.33 6.32 -1.35
N PRO A 240 -13.15 6.11 -1.95
CA PRO A 240 -11.99 6.96 -1.72
C PRO A 240 -12.19 8.36 -2.33
N GLU A 241 -11.35 9.31 -1.94
CA GLU A 241 -11.22 10.60 -2.64
C GLU A 241 -10.83 10.38 -4.11
N VAL A 242 -11.41 11.16 -5.02
CA VAL A 242 -11.33 10.89 -6.47
C VAL A 242 -9.96 11.19 -7.09
N THR A 243 -9.12 11.98 -6.42
CA THR A 243 -7.73 12.24 -6.81
C THR A 243 -6.74 11.26 -6.18
N GLY A 244 -7.19 10.40 -5.27
CA GLY A 244 -6.34 9.48 -4.49
C GLY A 244 -6.05 8.14 -5.17
N VAL A 245 -6.57 7.91 -6.39
CA VAL A 245 -6.41 6.67 -7.16
C VAL A 245 -5.77 7.03 -8.51
N ALA A 246 -4.48 6.74 -8.64
CA ALA A 246 -3.65 7.22 -9.76
C ALA A 246 -4.04 6.67 -11.14
N ASP A 247 -4.74 5.53 -11.20
CA ASP A 247 -5.07 4.81 -12.43
C ASP A 247 -6.55 4.91 -12.84
N ASP A 248 -7.37 5.75 -12.17
CA ASP A 248 -8.82 5.85 -12.42
C ASP A 248 -9.27 7.30 -12.73
N PRO A 249 -9.06 7.78 -13.96
CA PRO A 249 -9.38 9.15 -14.34
C PRO A 249 -10.90 9.46 -14.35
N GLU A 250 -11.77 8.44 -14.37
CA GLU A 250 -13.23 8.59 -14.46
C GLU A 250 -13.92 8.78 -13.09
N ALA A 251 -13.18 8.62 -11.98
CA ALA A 251 -13.76 8.58 -10.64
C ALA A 251 -14.51 9.87 -10.25
N ALA A 252 -13.95 11.03 -10.62
CA ALA A 252 -14.54 12.34 -10.34
C ALA A 252 -15.89 12.51 -11.05
N ASP A 253 -15.96 12.16 -12.33
CA ASP A 253 -17.18 12.26 -13.14
C ASP A 253 -18.27 11.33 -12.63
N TYR A 254 -17.93 10.12 -12.21
CA TYR A 254 -18.92 9.19 -11.69
C TYR A 254 -19.43 9.59 -10.30
N LEU A 255 -18.58 10.13 -9.43
CA LEU A 255 -19.03 10.73 -8.17
C LEU A 255 -20.01 11.88 -8.44
N ALA A 256 -19.67 12.80 -9.35
CA ALA A 256 -20.56 13.90 -9.74
C ALA A 256 -21.91 13.40 -10.27
N TYR A 257 -21.90 12.33 -11.07
CA TYR A 257 -23.10 11.64 -11.52
C TYR A 257 -23.92 11.09 -10.33
N CYS A 258 -23.29 10.38 -9.38
CA CYS A 258 -23.95 9.89 -8.17
C CYS A 258 -24.55 11.01 -7.32
N VAL A 259 -23.84 12.14 -7.17
CA VAL A 259 -24.34 13.33 -6.46
C VAL A 259 -25.56 13.91 -7.17
N SER A 260 -25.56 13.98 -8.51
CA SER A 260 -26.72 14.46 -9.27
C SER A 260 -27.94 13.55 -9.09
N ARG A 261 -27.75 12.22 -9.11
CA ARG A 261 -28.80 11.23 -8.81
C ARG A 261 -29.30 11.37 -7.38
N TRP A 262 -28.40 11.54 -6.40
CA TRP A 262 -28.76 11.78 -5.01
C TRP A 262 -29.58 13.06 -4.83
N ARG A 263 -29.23 14.15 -5.53
CA ARG A 263 -30.01 15.41 -5.50
C ARG A 263 -31.42 15.23 -6.08
N ALA A 264 -31.59 14.35 -7.07
CA ALA A 264 -32.88 14.06 -7.70
C ALA A 264 -33.83 13.20 -6.84
N LEU A 265 -33.32 12.53 -5.80
CA LEU A 265 -34.16 11.73 -4.90
C LEU A 265 -35.21 12.59 -4.18
N PRO A 266 -36.43 12.06 -3.93
CA PRO A 266 -37.42 12.72 -3.09
C PRO A 266 -36.82 13.07 -1.73
N ARG A 267 -37.11 14.28 -1.21
CA ARG A 267 -36.51 14.81 0.02
C ARG A 267 -36.57 13.83 1.21
N GLN A 268 -37.68 13.12 1.36
CA GLN A 268 -37.88 12.13 2.44
C GLN A 268 -36.92 10.93 2.32
N VAL A 269 -36.61 10.50 1.09
CA VAL A 269 -35.63 9.44 0.80
C VAL A 269 -34.21 9.98 0.92
N ARG A 270 -33.95 11.15 0.33
CA ARG A 270 -32.63 11.80 0.31
C ARG A 270 -32.03 12.02 1.70
N ARG A 271 -32.86 12.37 2.70
CA ARG A 271 -32.47 12.50 4.12
C ARG A 271 -31.99 11.19 4.76
N ARG A 272 -32.27 10.05 4.13
CA ARG A 272 -31.85 8.71 4.56
C ARG A 272 -30.66 8.18 3.77
N VAL A 273 -30.08 8.99 2.88
CA VAL A 273 -28.96 8.60 2.03
C VAL A 273 -27.79 9.55 2.24
N GLN A 274 -26.60 8.99 2.44
CA GLN A 274 -25.36 9.75 2.46
C GLN A 274 -24.31 9.17 1.51
N LEU A 275 -23.58 10.05 0.83
CA LEU A 275 -22.40 9.71 0.02
C LEU A 275 -21.16 10.19 0.77
N VAL A 276 -20.18 9.30 0.95
CA VAL A 276 -18.99 9.53 1.76
C VAL A 276 -17.74 9.31 0.92
N CYS A 277 -16.97 10.37 0.67
CA CYS A 277 -15.63 10.28 0.09
C CYS A 277 -14.62 10.35 1.23
N LEU A 278 -13.80 9.31 1.36
CA LEU A 278 -12.81 9.19 2.42
C LEU A 278 -11.41 9.53 1.88
N PRO A 279 -10.64 10.38 2.58
CA PRO A 279 -9.27 10.71 2.20
C PRO A 279 -8.40 9.46 2.08
N MET A 280 -7.40 9.52 1.20
CA MET A 280 -6.38 8.49 1.04
C MET A 280 -5.03 8.91 1.65
N SER A 281 -4.92 10.15 2.15
CA SER A 281 -3.73 10.67 2.85
C SER A 281 -3.29 9.83 4.06
N ASP A 282 -4.22 9.16 4.74
CA ASP A 282 -3.93 8.11 5.72
C ASP A 282 -4.66 6.82 5.33
N VAL A 283 -3.95 5.96 4.59
CA VAL A 283 -4.46 4.67 4.11
C VAL A 283 -4.88 3.76 5.26
N THR A 284 -4.24 3.85 6.42
CA THR A 284 -4.57 3.05 7.59
C THR A 284 -5.88 3.53 8.22
N ASP A 285 -6.07 4.84 8.39
CA ASP A 285 -7.31 5.39 8.93
C ASP A 285 -8.48 5.21 7.96
N ASN A 286 -8.24 5.33 6.65
CA ASN A 286 -9.20 4.97 5.61
C ASN A 286 -9.61 3.49 5.75
N ALA A 287 -8.63 2.58 5.84
CA ALA A 287 -8.89 1.15 5.98
C ALA A 287 -9.68 0.82 7.26
N LEU A 288 -9.36 1.46 8.39
CA LEU A 288 -10.08 1.29 9.64
C LEU A 288 -11.49 1.89 9.59
N THR A 289 -11.70 2.96 8.83
CA THR A 289 -13.01 3.58 8.63
C THR A 289 -13.91 2.70 7.75
N ILE A 290 -13.38 2.12 6.68
CA ILE A 290 -14.08 1.09 5.90
C ILE A 290 -14.41 -0.14 6.75
N ASN A 291 -13.47 -0.58 7.60
CA ASN A 291 -13.69 -1.68 8.54
C ASN A 291 -14.87 -1.36 9.49
N ALA A 292 -14.89 -0.15 10.06
CA ALA A 292 -15.98 0.32 10.91
C ALA A 292 -17.33 0.39 10.16
N LEU A 293 -17.35 0.91 8.93
CA LEU A 293 -18.56 0.96 8.10
C LEU A 293 -19.15 -0.44 7.88
N GLN A 294 -18.32 -1.41 7.48
CA GLN A 294 -18.77 -2.78 7.24
C GLN A 294 -19.27 -3.48 8.52
N ARG A 295 -18.67 -3.19 9.69
CA ARG A 295 -19.12 -3.75 10.98
C ARG A 295 -20.40 -3.10 11.50
N HIS A 296 -20.59 -1.81 11.25
CA HIS A 296 -21.79 -1.09 11.66
C HIS A 296 -22.99 -1.38 10.74
N ALA A 297 -22.74 -1.71 9.48
CA ALA A 297 -23.78 -2.03 8.52
C ALA A 297 -24.58 -3.26 8.96
N VAL A 298 -25.90 -3.19 8.85
CA VAL A 298 -26.79 -4.37 8.97
C VAL A 298 -26.80 -5.21 7.70
N VAL A 299 -26.48 -4.58 6.57
CA VAL A 299 -26.31 -5.22 5.26
C VAL A 299 -25.23 -4.46 4.49
N VAL A 300 -24.27 -5.20 3.93
CA VAL A 300 -23.35 -4.66 2.91
C VAL A 300 -23.88 -5.03 1.53
N MET A 301 -24.04 -4.05 0.65
CA MET A 301 -24.38 -4.26 -0.75
C MET A 301 -23.13 -4.28 -1.62
N GLN A 302 -23.13 -5.12 -2.65
CA GLN A 302 -22.16 -5.11 -3.73
C GLN A 302 -22.90 -5.31 -5.06
N LYS A 303 -23.59 -4.27 -5.53
CA LYS A 303 -24.41 -4.32 -6.76
C LYS A 303 -23.56 -3.98 -7.99
N SER A 304 -22.64 -4.85 -8.38
CA SER A 304 -21.77 -4.61 -9.53
C SER A 304 -22.36 -5.13 -10.85
N ARG A 305 -22.09 -4.42 -11.95
CA ARG A 305 -22.41 -4.87 -13.32
C ARG A 305 -21.35 -5.83 -13.86
N SER A 306 -20.11 -5.64 -13.41
CA SER A 306 -18.98 -6.54 -13.60
C SER A 306 -18.08 -6.42 -12.38
N GLU A 307 -17.47 -7.52 -11.97
CA GLU A 307 -16.62 -7.58 -10.79
C GLU A 307 -15.52 -8.61 -11.01
N GLY A 308 -14.26 -8.26 -10.74
CA GLY A 308 -13.15 -9.21 -10.81
C GLY A 308 -13.33 -10.29 -9.75
N PHE A 309 -12.97 -9.96 -8.51
CA PHE A 309 -13.31 -10.80 -7.35
C PHE A 309 -14.36 -10.18 -6.44
N GLY A 310 -14.23 -8.89 -6.14
CA GLY A 310 -15.04 -8.20 -5.13
C GLY A 310 -14.57 -8.49 -3.72
N LEU A 311 -13.35 -8.04 -3.36
CA LEU A 311 -12.79 -8.22 -2.01
C LEU A 311 -13.69 -7.63 -0.91
N THR A 312 -14.45 -6.58 -1.21
CA THR A 312 -15.43 -5.97 -0.29
C THR A 312 -16.52 -6.94 0.17
N VAL A 313 -16.84 -7.96 -0.65
CA VAL A 313 -17.72 -9.06 -0.26
C VAL A 313 -17.05 -9.96 0.78
N ALA A 314 -15.82 -10.40 0.52
CA ALA A 314 -15.04 -11.24 1.44
C ALA A 314 -14.81 -10.52 2.78
N GLU A 315 -14.48 -9.23 2.72
CA GLU A 315 -14.29 -8.37 3.89
C GLU A 315 -15.54 -8.28 4.76
N ALA A 316 -16.72 -8.15 4.16
CA ALA A 316 -17.99 -8.11 4.87
C ALA A 316 -18.38 -9.49 5.45
N MET A 317 -18.20 -10.56 4.67
CA MET A 317 -18.40 -11.94 5.14
C MET A 317 -17.49 -12.27 6.33
N TRP A 318 -16.22 -11.88 6.28
CA TRP A 318 -15.27 -12.03 7.38
C TRP A 318 -15.73 -11.34 8.67
N LYS A 319 -16.38 -10.19 8.52
CA LYS A 319 -16.96 -9.41 9.63
C LYS A 319 -18.31 -9.96 10.11
N ARG A 320 -18.80 -11.06 9.51
CA ARG A 320 -20.13 -11.63 9.73
C ARG A 320 -21.26 -10.66 9.41
N THR A 321 -21.01 -9.73 8.49
CA THR A 321 -22.03 -8.80 8.01
C THR A 321 -22.73 -9.43 6.81
N PRO A 322 -24.07 -9.54 6.81
CA PRO A 322 -24.81 -10.05 5.66
C PRO A 322 -24.51 -9.25 4.39
N VAL A 323 -24.15 -9.95 3.31
CA VAL A 323 -23.90 -9.34 2.01
C VAL A 323 -25.08 -9.56 1.08
N VAL A 324 -25.45 -8.52 0.31
CA VAL A 324 -26.38 -8.60 -0.82
C VAL A 324 -25.67 -8.14 -2.08
N ALA A 325 -25.48 -9.06 -3.02
CA ALA A 325 -24.66 -8.78 -4.20
C ALA A 325 -25.30 -9.29 -5.50
N THR A 326 -24.86 -8.74 -6.62
CA THR A 326 -25.14 -9.27 -7.96
C THR A 326 -24.28 -10.49 -8.24
N ALA A 327 -24.84 -11.47 -8.93
CA ALA A 327 -24.15 -12.71 -9.28
C ALA A 327 -23.26 -12.50 -10.51
N VAL A 328 -22.14 -11.77 -10.37
CA VAL A 328 -21.17 -11.49 -11.45
C VAL A 328 -19.74 -11.79 -11.00
N GLY A 329 -18.92 -12.28 -11.92
CA GLY A 329 -17.51 -12.59 -11.72
C GLY A 329 -17.21 -13.38 -10.45
N GLY A 330 -16.17 -12.98 -9.72
CA GLY A 330 -15.74 -13.67 -8.50
C GLY A 330 -16.70 -13.55 -7.31
N ILE A 331 -17.76 -12.74 -7.37
CA ILE A 331 -18.82 -12.76 -6.34
C ILE A 331 -19.48 -14.14 -6.31
N ARG A 332 -19.63 -14.80 -7.47
CA ARG A 332 -20.19 -16.16 -7.57
C ARG A 332 -19.35 -17.20 -6.83
N LEU A 333 -18.04 -17.01 -6.78
CA LEU A 333 -17.12 -17.89 -6.03
C LEU A 333 -17.30 -17.73 -4.52
N GLN A 334 -17.60 -16.52 -4.07
CA GLN A 334 -17.72 -16.20 -2.64
C GLN A 334 -19.08 -16.58 -2.08
N ILE A 335 -20.14 -16.46 -2.87
CA ILE A 335 -21.49 -16.79 -2.45
C ILE A 335 -22.10 -17.79 -3.45
N PRO A 336 -21.89 -19.12 -3.25
CA PRO A 336 -22.25 -20.15 -4.24
C PRO A 336 -23.75 -20.26 -4.55
N SER A 337 -24.64 -19.84 -3.64
CA SER A 337 -26.09 -19.80 -3.90
C SER A 337 -26.52 -18.70 -4.90
N ALA A 338 -25.56 -17.99 -5.50
CA ALA A 338 -25.77 -16.89 -6.45
C ALA A 338 -26.28 -17.33 -7.82
N GLU A 339 -26.37 -18.64 -8.11
CA GLU A 339 -26.86 -19.17 -9.39
C GLU A 339 -28.28 -18.68 -9.76
N GLN A 340 -29.03 -18.09 -8.83
CA GLN A 340 -30.37 -17.51 -9.05
C GLN A 340 -30.42 -15.97 -8.96
N GLY A 341 -29.31 -15.28 -9.25
CA GLY A 341 -29.29 -13.83 -9.51
C GLY A 341 -29.32 -12.91 -8.28
N THR A 342 -29.30 -13.47 -7.06
CA THR A 342 -29.16 -12.72 -5.80
C THR A 342 -28.55 -13.60 -4.72
N THR A 343 -27.65 -13.06 -3.90
CA THR A 343 -27.09 -13.80 -2.78
C THR A 343 -27.16 -13.07 -1.45
N VAL A 344 -27.57 -13.82 -0.42
CA VAL A 344 -27.56 -13.43 0.99
C VAL A 344 -26.76 -14.51 1.73
N ALA A 345 -25.70 -14.13 2.45
CA ALA A 345 -25.15 -14.99 3.50
C ALA A 345 -26.16 -14.96 4.66
N LEU A 346 -26.98 -16.02 4.76
CA LEU A 346 -28.12 -16.10 5.65
C LEU A 346 -27.69 -16.62 7.02
N ASP A 347 -27.32 -15.72 7.94
CA ASP A 347 -27.58 -15.86 9.38
C ASP A 347 -27.50 -14.49 10.08
N GLY A 348 -28.41 -14.20 11.01
CA GLY A 348 -28.46 -12.94 11.81
C GLY A 348 -29.82 -12.20 11.81
N PRO A 349 -30.01 -11.11 12.59
CA PRO A 349 -31.29 -10.37 12.74
C PRO A 349 -31.66 -9.45 11.55
N LYS A 350 -32.92 -8.97 11.49
CA LYS A 350 -33.52 -8.05 10.47
C LYS A 350 -33.79 -8.64 9.07
N ARG A 351 -34.78 -9.54 8.97
CA ARG A 351 -35.20 -10.23 7.72
C ARG A 351 -35.76 -9.29 6.64
N SER A 352 -36.51 -8.26 7.02
CA SER A 352 -37.18 -7.33 6.09
C SER A 352 -36.20 -6.51 5.25
N VAL A 353 -35.21 -5.87 5.89
CA VAL A 353 -34.16 -5.06 5.22
C VAL A 353 -33.42 -5.90 4.17
N ARG A 354 -33.05 -7.13 4.53
CA ARG A 354 -32.37 -8.08 3.63
C ARG A 354 -33.23 -8.48 2.43
N GLN A 355 -34.51 -8.75 2.65
CA GLN A 355 -35.44 -9.09 1.56
C GLN A 355 -35.64 -7.93 0.59
N CYS A 356 -35.72 -6.70 1.10
CA CYS A 356 -35.77 -5.48 0.28
C CYS A 356 -34.49 -5.29 -0.53
N CYS A 357 -33.32 -5.41 0.09
CA CYS A 357 -32.03 -5.35 -0.61
C CYS A 357 -31.91 -6.44 -1.68
N ALA A 358 -32.39 -7.66 -1.43
CA ALA A 358 -32.41 -8.72 -2.44
C ALA A 358 -33.36 -8.40 -3.61
N ARG A 359 -34.40 -7.57 -3.43
CA ARG A 359 -35.23 -7.09 -4.55
C ARG A 359 -34.48 -6.03 -5.37
N ALA A 360 -33.75 -5.13 -4.71
CA ALA A 360 -32.90 -4.11 -5.34
C ALA A 360 -31.91 -4.70 -6.38
N THR A 361 -31.36 -5.87 -6.11
CA THR A 361 -30.41 -6.54 -7.02
C THR A 361 -31.07 -7.28 -8.19
N ARG A 362 -32.41 -7.42 -8.21
CA ARG A 362 -33.16 -8.10 -9.29
C ARG A 362 -33.70 -7.16 -10.37
N SER A 363 -33.80 -5.86 -10.07
CA SER A 363 -34.34 -4.85 -10.98
C SER A 363 -33.28 -4.33 -11.97
N THR A 364 -32.95 -5.16 -12.96
CA THR A 364 -32.39 -4.73 -14.26
C THR A 364 -32.78 -5.76 -15.32
N PRO A 365 -33.75 -5.49 -16.21
CA PRO A 365 -33.96 -6.30 -17.40
C PRO A 365 -33.03 -5.81 -18.51
N ALA A 366 -32.13 -6.67 -18.99
CA ALA A 366 -31.67 -6.59 -20.37
C ALA A 366 -32.65 -7.39 -21.24
N ALA A 367 -33.25 -6.76 -22.24
CA ALA A 367 -33.91 -7.42 -23.37
C ALA A 367 -32.92 -8.43 -24.00
N SER A 368 -33.27 -9.65 -24.41
CA SER A 368 -34.27 -10.07 -25.41
C SER A 368 -34.42 -11.61 -25.38
N PRO A 369 -35.42 -12.23 -26.07
CA PRO A 369 -35.89 -13.59 -25.83
C PRO A 369 -35.18 -14.63 -26.72
N ASN A 370 -34.86 -15.80 -26.16
CA ASN A 370 -35.38 -17.06 -26.69
C ASN A 370 -35.05 -18.25 -25.78
N ARG A 371 -36.05 -19.11 -25.61
CA ARG A 371 -36.01 -20.37 -24.86
C ARG A 371 -35.44 -21.50 -25.74
N ARG A 372 -35.03 -22.57 -25.02
CA ARG A 372 -34.67 -23.96 -25.42
C ARG A 372 -33.14 -24.12 -25.56
N ALA A 373 -32.48 -25.09 -24.94
CA ALA A 373 -32.89 -26.41 -24.46
C ALA A 373 -32.02 -26.91 -23.28
N ARG A 374 -32.57 -27.83 -22.46
CA ARG A 374 -31.83 -28.78 -21.59
C ARG A 374 -31.10 -29.82 -22.46
N PRO A 375 -30.00 -30.47 -22.03
CA PRO A 375 -30.06 -31.68 -21.18
C PRO A 375 -28.89 -31.80 -20.17
N ARG A 376 -29.16 -32.17 -18.91
CA ARG A 376 -29.13 -33.51 -18.27
C ARG A 376 -27.84 -33.76 -17.48
N ALA A 377 -28.08 -34.14 -16.24
CA ALA A 377 -27.13 -34.57 -15.23
C ALA A 377 -26.51 -35.93 -15.57
N HIS A 378 -25.24 -36.10 -15.18
CA HIS A 378 -24.69 -37.39 -14.83
C HIS A 378 -23.96 -37.26 -13.49
N SER A 379 -24.58 -37.85 -12.48
CA SER A 379 -24.01 -38.29 -11.21
C SER A 379 -23.03 -39.44 -11.44
N HIS A 380 -21.94 -39.51 -10.67
CA HIS A 380 -21.48 -40.70 -9.90
C HIS A 380 -20.13 -40.44 -9.21
N PRO A 381 -19.75 -41.24 -8.18
CA PRO A 381 -19.49 -40.71 -6.84
C PRO A 381 -18.05 -40.83 -6.32
N PHE A 382 -17.86 -40.26 -5.13
CA PHE A 382 -16.80 -40.46 -4.14
C PHE A 382 -16.04 -41.80 -4.18
N SER A 383 -14.72 -41.71 -3.96
CA SER A 383 -14.03 -42.60 -3.03
C SER A 383 -12.89 -41.87 -2.32
N ALA A 384 -12.86 -42.04 -1.01
CA ALA A 384 -11.86 -41.52 -0.08
C ALA A 384 -10.54 -42.29 -0.18
N GLY A 385 -9.45 -41.60 0.18
CA GLY A 385 -8.14 -42.20 0.40
C GLY A 385 -7.25 -41.25 1.20
N HIS A 386 -7.20 -41.44 2.52
CA HIS A 386 -6.06 -41.00 3.32
C HIS A 386 -4.83 -41.86 2.99
N PRO A 387 -3.62 -41.30 3.15
CA PRO A 387 -2.81 -41.83 4.23
C PRO A 387 -2.10 -40.75 5.06
N ALA A 388 -1.64 -41.24 6.20
CA ALA A 388 -1.11 -40.53 7.34
C ALA A 388 0.41 -40.22 7.24
N ASP A 389 0.80 -39.28 8.10
CA ASP A 389 2.03 -39.18 8.88
C ASP A 389 3.41 -39.25 8.18
N SER A 390 4.14 -38.14 8.26
CA SER A 390 5.60 -38.18 8.37
C SER A 390 6.12 -36.93 9.10
N ARG A 391 6.45 -37.09 10.38
CA ARG A 391 7.30 -36.19 11.17
C ARG A 391 8.74 -36.17 10.62
N THR A 392 9.32 -35.00 10.35
CA THR A 392 10.80 -34.84 10.35
C THR A 392 11.29 -33.44 10.75
N ARG A 393 11.81 -33.37 11.98
CA ARG A 393 13.03 -32.70 12.51
C ARG A 393 13.37 -31.24 12.16
N PHE A 394 13.41 -30.43 13.21
CA PHE A 394 14.28 -29.26 13.36
C PHE A 394 15.75 -29.69 13.47
N LEU A 395 16.66 -28.98 12.79
CA LEU A 395 18.09 -28.97 13.08
C LEU A 395 18.55 -27.52 13.30
N PRO A 396 19.23 -27.21 14.41
CA PRO A 396 19.89 -25.93 14.59
C PRO A 396 21.32 -26.01 14.06
N THR A 397 21.70 -25.13 13.13
CA THR A 397 23.10 -25.00 12.71
C THR A 397 23.70 -23.76 13.38
N THR A 398 24.42 -24.00 14.48
CA THR A 398 25.45 -23.08 14.97
C THR A 398 26.62 -23.06 14.00
N LEU A 399 26.99 -21.89 13.48
CA LEU A 399 28.27 -21.66 12.83
C LEU A 399 29.14 -20.81 13.77
N THR A 400 30.12 -21.47 14.38
CA THR A 400 31.25 -20.85 15.06
C THR A 400 32.44 -20.77 14.10
N GLY A 401 33.09 -19.59 14.04
CA GLY A 401 34.47 -19.45 13.55
C GLY A 401 34.64 -18.54 12.32
N GLY A 402 35.08 -17.29 12.55
CA GLY A 402 35.58 -16.39 11.52
C GLY A 402 35.99 -15.05 12.11
N HIS A 403 37.26 -14.64 11.90
CA HIS A 403 37.88 -13.42 12.43
C HIS A 403 36.95 -12.18 12.33
N SER A 404 36.65 -11.55 13.47
CA SER A 404 35.72 -10.42 13.57
C SER A 404 36.31 -9.17 12.91
N MET A 405 35.93 -8.89 11.66
CA MET A 405 36.25 -7.62 11.00
C MET A 405 35.51 -6.46 11.67
N THR A 406 36.25 -5.45 12.15
CA THR A 406 35.67 -4.22 12.69
C THR A 406 35.01 -3.42 11.57
N LEU A 407 33.68 -3.43 11.53
CA LEU A 407 32.90 -2.58 10.64
C LEU A 407 32.91 -1.10 11.08
N ARG A 408 32.76 -0.22 10.11
CA ARG A 408 32.55 1.24 10.25
C ARG A 408 31.12 1.57 9.80
N ILE A 409 30.33 2.15 10.68
CA ILE A 409 28.90 2.42 10.47
C ILE A 409 28.66 3.92 10.59
N MET A 410 28.08 4.53 9.56
CA MET A 410 27.65 5.92 9.61
C MET A 410 26.12 6.00 9.59
N ALA A 411 25.51 6.83 10.43
CA ALA A 411 24.09 7.19 10.29
C ALA A 411 23.99 8.64 9.79
N ILE A 412 23.19 8.88 8.76
CA ILE A 412 22.95 10.18 8.15
C ILE A 412 21.49 10.56 8.44
N GLY A 413 21.30 11.58 9.26
CA GLY A 413 20.00 12.11 9.68
C GLY A 413 19.80 13.53 9.16
N ALA A 414 18.54 13.90 8.90
CA ALA A 414 18.22 15.27 8.53
C ALA A 414 18.44 16.20 9.72
N HIS A 415 17.74 15.96 10.84
CA HIS A 415 17.70 16.84 12.00
C HIS A 415 18.53 16.29 13.18
N PRO A 416 18.84 17.14 14.18
CA PRO A 416 19.74 16.78 15.26
C PRO A 416 19.36 15.60 16.17
N ASP A 417 18.08 15.21 16.24
CA ASP A 417 17.57 14.12 17.10
C ASP A 417 17.04 12.89 16.32
N ASP A 418 17.06 12.91 14.99
CA ASP A 418 16.48 11.86 14.16
C ASP A 418 17.17 10.51 14.37
N ILE A 419 18.51 10.51 14.44
CA ILE A 419 19.31 9.29 14.55
C ILE A 419 19.05 8.60 15.89
N GLU A 420 18.89 9.38 16.96
CA GLU A 420 18.57 8.93 18.31
C GLU A 420 17.18 8.30 18.35
N ILE A 421 16.20 8.97 17.74
CA ILE A 421 14.83 8.49 17.68
C ILE A 421 14.77 7.17 16.91
N LEU A 422 15.49 7.06 15.79
CA LEU A 422 15.30 5.99 14.82
C LEU A 422 16.25 4.80 15.01
N ALA A 423 17.54 5.06 15.22
CA ALA A 423 18.59 4.05 15.07
C ALA A 423 19.57 3.91 16.24
N ALA A 424 19.57 4.80 17.25
CA ALA A 424 20.58 4.78 18.34
C ALA A 424 20.72 3.43 19.04
N GLY A 425 19.62 2.72 19.32
CA GLY A 425 19.69 1.41 19.95
C GLY A 425 20.44 0.39 19.09
N THR A 426 20.28 0.44 17.77
CA THR A 426 21.01 -0.44 16.85
C THR A 426 22.47 -0.02 16.72
N LEU A 427 22.75 1.29 16.61
CA LEU A 427 24.12 1.80 16.57
C LEU A 427 24.90 1.41 17.83
N ALA A 428 24.26 1.50 19.01
CA ALA A 428 24.84 1.06 20.27
C ALA A 428 25.16 -0.44 20.26
N ARG A 429 24.33 -1.28 19.64
CA ARG A 429 24.63 -2.71 19.48
C ARG A 429 25.83 -2.98 18.57
N TYR A 430 26.06 -2.12 17.58
CA TYR A 430 27.30 -2.19 16.79
C TYR A 430 28.49 -1.73 17.63
N ARG A 431 28.34 -0.68 18.44
CA ARG A 431 29.39 -0.19 19.35
C ARG A 431 29.80 -1.24 20.40
N GLU A 432 28.84 -1.90 21.05
CA GLU A 432 29.08 -2.98 22.02
C GLU A 432 29.90 -4.14 21.42
N ARG A 433 29.79 -4.35 20.10
CA ARG A 433 30.55 -5.37 19.36
C ARG A 433 31.91 -4.86 18.85
N GLY A 434 32.34 -3.67 19.27
CA GLY A 434 33.63 -3.10 18.94
C GLY A 434 33.68 -2.41 17.57
N HIS A 435 32.53 -2.13 16.94
CA HIS A 435 32.49 -1.42 15.66
C HIS A 435 32.62 0.10 15.83
N ALA A 436 33.15 0.77 14.80
CA ALA A 436 33.27 2.23 14.78
C ALA A 436 31.97 2.87 14.28
N ILE A 437 31.52 3.93 14.94
CA ILE A 437 30.25 4.60 14.65
C ILE A 437 30.51 6.07 14.30
N ALA A 438 29.81 6.58 13.30
CA ALA A 438 29.69 8.01 13.03
C ALA A 438 28.22 8.41 12.88
N VAL A 439 27.91 9.65 13.21
CA VAL A 439 26.63 10.29 12.97
C VAL A 439 26.87 11.53 12.12
N CYS A 440 26.07 11.72 11.08
CA CYS A 440 26.16 12.83 10.14
C CYS A 440 24.82 13.55 10.13
N ILE A 441 24.80 14.82 10.49
CA ILE A 441 23.57 15.61 10.67
C ILE A 441 23.55 16.70 9.61
N LEU A 442 22.49 16.72 8.80
CA LEU A 442 22.42 17.54 7.60
C LEU A 442 21.91 18.96 7.88
N THR A 443 21.00 19.13 8.84
CA THR A 443 20.41 20.43 9.20
C THR A 443 20.69 20.82 10.65
N ASP A 444 20.53 22.10 10.95
CA ASP A 444 20.79 22.65 12.29
C ASP A 444 19.58 22.67 13.24
N GLY A 445 18.39 22.32 12.75
CA GLY A 445 17.15 22.33 13.54
C GLY A 445 16.65 23.72 13.95
N ARG A 446 17.11 24.81 13.33
CA ARG A 446 16.79 26.17 13.76
C ARG A 446 15.29 26.53 13.72
N LEU A 447 14.49 25.90 12.86
CA LEU A 447 13.07 26.26 12.63
C LEU A 447 12.09 25.44 13.46
N SER A 448 12.54 24.37 14.10
CA SER A 448 11.68 23.51 14.89
C SER A 448 11.51 24.00 16.35
N ALA A 449 11.90 25.25 16.65
CA ALA A 449 11.63 25.96 17.91
C ALA A 449 10.47 26.97 17.75
N PRO A 450 9.54 27.10 18.71
CA PRO A 450 8.37 27.99 18.62
C PRO A 450 8.72 29.46 18.83
N SER A 451 9.89 29.75 19.41
CA SER A 451 10.40 31.09 19.70
C SER A 451 11.90 31.02 19.99
N GLY A 452 12.57 32.17 19.98
CA GLY A 452 14.02 32.30 20.19
C GLY A 452 14.74 32.77 18.94
N ASP A 453 15.98 33.20 19.09
CA ASP A 453 16.85 33.50 17.96
C ASP A 453 17.25 32.19 17.26
N PRO A 454 17.04 32.05 15.93
CA PRO A 454 17.34 30.80 15.22
C PRO A 454 18.80 30.35 15.31
N ASP A 455 19.76 31.28 15.39
CA ASP A 455 21.17 30.94 15.46
C ASP A 455 21.56 30.45 16.86
N ASP A 456 20.97 31.02 17.92
CA ASP A 456 21.10 30.50 19.29
C ASP A 456 20.50 29.09 19.43
N VAL A 457 19.37 28.84 18.78
CA VAL A 457 18.74 27.51 18.74
C VAL A 457 19.64 26.52 18.02
N ALA A 458 20.18 26.88 16.86
CA ALA A 458 21.11 26.04 16.09
C ALA A 458 22.38 25.71 16.90
N ALA A 459 22.97 26.70 17.57
CA ALA A 459 24.15 26.52 18.42
C ALA A 459 23.86 25.53 19.55
N THR A 460 22.74 25.72 20.26
CA THR A 460 22.30 24.82 21.33
C THR A 460 22.11 23.39 20.82
N ARG A 461 21.42 23.20 19.69
CA ARG A 461 21.14 21.87 19.14
C ARG A 461 22.39 21.15 18.67
N ARG A 462 23.40 21.89 18.19
CA ARG A 462 24.70 21.33 17.86
C ARG A 462 25.42 20.79 19.10
N GLU A 463 25.39 21.50 20.21
CA GLU A 463 25.96 21.02 21.49
C GLU A 463 25.24 19.77 21.99
N GLU A 464 23.91 19.74 21.86
CA GLU A 464 23.10 18.58 22.26
C GLU A 464 23.41 17.34 21.42
N ALA A 465 23.50 17.51 20.09
CA ALA A 465 23.91 16.44 19.18
C ALA A 465 25.33 15.95 19.45
N GLN A 466 26.27 16.85 19.77
CA GLN A 466 27.63 16.49 20.14
C GLN A 466 27.64 15.66 21.44
N ALA A 467 26.83 16.02 22.43
CA ALA A 467 26.70 15.26 23.67
C ALA A 467 26.09 13.86 23.43
N ALA A 468 25.07 13.76 22.58
CA ALA A 468 24.45 12.48 22.20
C ALA A 468 25.45 11.56 21.48
N ALA A 469 26.18 12.09 20.49
CA ALA A 469 27.23 11.37 19.77
C ALA A 469 28.33 10.87 20.72
N HIS A 470 28.74 11.72 21.68
CA HIS A 470 29.74 11.36 22.68
C HIS A 470 29.30 10.19 23.56
N LEU A 471 28.04 10.16 24.02
CA LEU A 471 27.49 9.04 24.80
C LEU A 471 27.56 7.70 24.06
N LEU A 472 27.30 7.71 22.74
CA LEU A 472 27.41 6.53 21.90
C LEU A 472 28.87 6.15 21.56
N GLY A 473 29.82 7.03 21.82
CA GLY A 473 31.19 6.91 21.32
C GLY A 473 31.28 7.01 19.80
N ALA A 474 30.42 7.84 19.18
CA ALA A 474 30.36 8.09 17.75
C ALA A 474 31.07 9.39 17.36
N GLU A 475 31.65 9.42 16.16
CA GLU A 475 32.19 10.65 15.55
C GLU A 475 31.03 11.49 14.95
N LEU A 476 30.97 12.79 15.25
CA LEU A 476 29.96 13.69 14.70
C LEU A 476 30.49 14.42 13.45
N TYR A 477 29.76 14.28 12.34
CA TYR A 477 29.91 15.08 11.14
C TYR A 477 28.73 16.06 11.04
N TRP A 478 28.98 17.34 11.24
CA TRP A 478 27.95 18.37 11.22
C TRP A 478 27.99 19.14 9.90
N ILE A 479 27.00 18.93 9.03
CA ILE A 479 26.86 19.68 7.76
C ILE A 479 26.11 20.99 8.02
N GLY A 480 25.05 20.95 8.85
CA GLY A 480 24.42 22.13 9.43
C GLY A 480 23.80 23.11 8.42
N ARG A 481 23.11 22.60 7.39
CA ARG A 481 22.29 23.45 6.51
C ARG A 481 21.07 23.99 7.26
N PRO A 482 20.48 25.11 6.82
CA PRO A 482 19.29 25.64 7.46
C PRO A 482 18.13 24.62 7.46
N ASP A 483 17.57 24.37 8.64
CA ASP A 483 16.35 23.56 8.85
C ASP A 483 15.19 24.02 7.95
N GLY A 484 14.43 23.08 7.37
CA GLY A 484 13.31 23.32 6.47
C GLY A 484 13.69 23.72 5.03
N MET A 485 14.98 23.86 4.74
CA MET A 485 15.52 24.31 3.45
C MET A 485 16.61 23.36 2.93
N LEU A 486 16.51 22.06 3.22
CA LEU A 486 17.49 21.08 2.76
C LEU A 486 17.21 20.65 1.31
N TYR A 487 18.19 20.86 0.43
CA TYR A 487 18.15 20.45 -0.98
C TYR A 487 19.40 19.63 -1.35
N ASP A 488 19.28 18.79 -2.37
CA ASP A 488 20.43 18.07 -2.95
C ASP A 488 21.20 18.97 -3.95
N ASP A 489 21.78 20.05 -3.43
CA ASP A 489 22.62 20.98 -4.17
C ASP A 489 24.11 20.53 -4.20
N PRO A 490 24.93 21.05 -5.13
CA PRO A 490 26.33 20.65 -5.26
C PRO A 490 27.17 20.78 -3.99
N ASP A 491 26.98 21.84 -3.20
CA ASP A 491 27.80 22.12 -2.02
C ASP A 491 27.42 21.18 -0.88
N THR A 492 26.12 21.00 -0.63
CA THR A 492 25.61 20.04 0.36
C THR A 492 26.04 18.62 0.00
N ARG A 493 25.91 18.23 -1.27
CA ARG A 493 26.34 16.90 -1.74
C ARG A 493 27.84 16.70 -1.57
N ALA A 494 28.67 17.68 -1.92
CA ALA A 494 30.12 17.62 -1.75
C ALA A 494 30.51 17.44 -0.28
N ALA A 495 29.90 18.21 0.63
CA ALA A 495 30.17 18.11 2.07
C ALA A 495 29.83 16.72 2.65
N VAL A 496 28.71 16.11 2.21
CA VAL A 496 28.35 14.74 2.64
C VAL A 496 29.28 13.69 2.00
N VAL A 497 29.72 13.89 0.76
CA VAL A 497 30.75 13.03 0.14
C VAL A 497 32.04 13.06 0.96
N ASP A 498 32.47 14.23 1.42
CA ASP A 498 33.66 14.35 2.26
C ASP A 498 33.50 13.66 3.61
N ALA A 499 32.36 13.81 4.27
CA ALA A 499 32.06 13.08 5.50
C ALA A 499 32.12 11.56 5.29
N VAL A 500 31.50 11.06 4.22
CA VAL A 500 31.52 9.64 3.86
C VAL A 500 32.94 9.16 3.53
N ARG A 501 33.76 9.94 2.83
CA ARG A 501 35.15 9.58 2.52
C ARG A 501 36.03 9.58 3.76
N ALA A 502 35.96 10.64 4.56
CA ALA A 502 36.72 10.80 5.80
C ALA A 502 36.44 9.64 6.76
N PHE A 503 35.17 9.28 6.93
CA PHE A 503 34.80 8.17 7.79
C PHE A 503 34.95 6.79 7.14
N SER A 504 34.95 6.66 5.82
CA SER A 504 35.06 5.37 5.11
C SER A 504 34.12 4.27 5.64
N PRO A 505 32.78 4.49 5.68
CA PRO A 505 31.84 3.51 6.22
C PRO A 505 31.74 2.25 5.35
N ASN A 506 31.49 1.12 6.00
CA ASN A 506 31.00 -0.10 5.34
C ASN A 506 29.47 -0.08 5.22
N ILE A 507 28.79 0.56 6.18
CA ILE A 507 27.34 0.64 6.28
C ILE A 507 26.93 2.10 6.52
N VAL A 508 25.89 2.54 5.79
CA VAL A 508 25.24 3.84 5.99
C VAL A 508 23.78 3.61 6.39
N PHE A 509 23.34 4.19 7.49
CA PHE A 509 21.92 4.35 7.83
C PHE A 509 21.42 5.70 7.30
N ALA A 510 20.29 5.73 6.61
CA ALA A 510 19.71 6.95 6.04
C ALA A 510 18.19 6.99 6.24
N HIS A 511 17.57 8.16 6.07
CA HIS A 511 16.10 8.25 6.02
C HIS A 511 15.53 7.47 4.84
N ASP A 512 14.34 6.89 5.00
CA ASP A 512 13.61 6.28 3.89
C ASP A 512 13.25 7.36 2.83
N PRO A 513 13.40 7.08 1.52
CA PRO A 513 13.04 8.04 0.49
C PRO A 513 11.54 8.38 0.46
N ASN A 514 10.69 7.53 1.03
CA ASN A 514 9.24 7.73 1.16
C ASN A 514 8.86 8.22 2.56
N ASP A 515 9.51 9.29 3.02
CA ASP A 515 9.22 9.94 4.30
C ASP A 515 8.23 11.12 4.13
N TYR A 516 7.41 11.42 5.13
CA TYR A 516 6.48 12.56 5.09
C TYR A 516 7.23 13.90 5.06
N HIS A 517 8.40 13.97 5.71
CA HIS A 517 9.15 15.22 5.88
C HIS A 517 10.00 15.53 4.65
N PRO A 518 9.91 16.73 4.06
CA PRO A 518 10.71 17.08 2.88
C PRO A 518 12.21 16.97 3.13
N ASP A 519 12.72 17.43 4.28
CA ASP A 519 14.14 17.31 4.61
C ASP A 519 14.58 15.85 4.80
N HIS A 520 13.71 14.94 5.25
CA HIS A 520 14.06 13.52 5.34
C HIS A 520 14.24 12.91 3.94
N ARG A 521 13.34 13.25 3.00
CA ARG A 521 13.46 12.81 1.59
C ARG A 521 14.69 13.41 0.91
N ALA A 522 15.01 14.68 1.18
CA ALA A 522 16.22 15.32 0.70
C ALA A 522 17.48 14.64 1.28
N ALA A 523 17.50 14.39 2.60
CA ALA A 523 18.57 13.67 3.27
C ALA A 523 18.79 12.26 2.70
N SER A 524 17.71 11.54 2.39
CA SER A 524 17.78 10.23 1.73
C SER A 524 18.44 10.32 0.36
N THR A 525 18.01 11.28 -0.47
CA THR A 525 18.58 11.53 -1.80
C THR A 525 20.06 11.89 -1.70
N ILE A 526 20.43 12.82 -0.83
CA ILE A 526 21.81 13.25 -0.59
C ILE A 526 22.68 12.07 -0.14
N ALA A 527 22.21 11.25 0.79
CA ALA A 527 22.94 10.07 1.25
C ALA A 527 23.21 9.06 0.10
N MET A 528 22.25 8.90 -0.82
CA MET A 528 22.41 7.99 -1.97
C MET A 528 23.37 8.55 -3.02
N SER A 529 23.24 9.84 -3.33
CA SER A 529 24.16 10.56 -4.20
C SER A 529 25.59 10.52 -3.64
N ALA A 530 25.75 10.81 -2.34
CA ALA A 530 27.04 10.81 -1.67
C ALA A 530 27.68 9.41 -1.63
N ARG A 531 26.89 8.35 -1.38
CA ARG A 531 27.36 6.96 -1.47
C ARG A 531 28.01 6.65 -2.82
N GLN A 532 27.40 7.07 -3.92
CA GLN A 532 27.89 6.79 -5.26
C GLN A 532 29.14 7.63 -5.56
N LEU A 533 29.06 8.93 -5.35
CA LEU A 533 30.15 9.88 -5.61
C LEU A 533 31.37 9.67 -4.70
N ALA A 534 31.19 9.11 -3.50
CA ALA A 534 32.30 8.78 -2.61
C ALA A 534 33.31 7.83 -3.27
N THR A 535 32.89 6.99 -4.23
CA THR A 535 33.78 6.09 -4.99
C THR A 535 34.36 6.70 -6.27
N ALA A 536 33.85 7.85 -6.71
CA ALA A 536 34.22 8.45 -7.99
C ALA A 536 35.56 9.20 -7.89
N PRO A 537 36.63 8.77 -8.57
CA PRO A 537 37.95 9.40 -8.46
C PRO A 537 38.01 10.80 -9.10
N LEU A 538 37.11 11.09 -10.03
CA LEU A 538 37.02 12.40 -10.70
C LEU A 538 36.19 13.43 -9.93
N PHE A 539 35.45 13.01 -8.91
CA PHE A 539 34.74 13.92 -8.03
C PHE A 539 35.71 14.36 -6.93
N ASN A 540 36.54 15.36 -7.22
CA ASN A 540 37.62 15.80 -6.34
C ASN A 540 37.14 16.90 -5.38
N THR A 541 37.07 16.54 -4.10
CA THR A 541 36.78 17.45 -2.98
C THR A 541 38.00 17.58 -2.05
N GLY A 542 39.18 17.11 -2.48
CA GLY A 542 40.39 17.05 -1.66
C GLY A 542 40.50 15.79 -0.79
N THR A 543 39.50 14.90 -0.81
CA THR A 543 39.49 13.61 -0.08
C THR A 543 39.64 12.42 -1.03
N HIS A 544 40.30 11.35 -0.57
CA HIS A 544 40.50 10.15 -1.38
C HIS A 544 39.20 9.36 -1.60
N PRO A 545 38.92 8.87 -2.83
CA PRO A 545 37.73 8.08 -3.11
C PRO A 545 37.75 6.74 -2.36
N LEU A 546 36.57 6.27 -1.97
CA LEU A 546 36.40 4.95 -1.37
C LEU A 546 36.61 3.85 -2.40
N LYS A 547 37.21 2.74 -1.97
CA LYS A 547 37.41 1.54 -2.80
C LYS A 547 36.09 0.85 -3.18
N ALA A 548 35.07 1.00 -2.35
CA ALA A 548 33.75 0.40 -2.55
C ALA A 548 32.67 1.27 -1.91
N ALA A 549 31.49 1.30 -2.51
CA ALA A 549 30.36 2.03 -1.97
C ALA A 549 29.79 1.32 -0.73
N PRO A 550 29.50 2.04 0.37
CA PRO A 550 28.89 1.43 1.56
C PRO A 550 27.55 0.77 1.26
N SER A 551 27.18 -0.25 2.04
CA SER A 551 25.80 -0.77 2.03
C SER A 551 24.88 0.24 2.71
N VAL A 552 23.72 0.51 2.13
CA VAL A 552 22.76 1.45 2.72
C VAL A 552 21.64 0.68 3.39
N PHE A 553 21.24 1.21 4.53
CA PHE A 553 20.05 0.79 5.23
C PHE A 553 19.15 1.97 5.51
N TYR A 554 17.85 1.80 5.31
CA TYR A 554 16.89 2.85 5.64
C TYR A 554 16.38 2.68 7.06
N MET A 555 16.35 3.79 7.79
CA MET A 555 15.70 3.95 9.07
C MET A 555 14.18 4.03 8.86
N ASP A 556 13.41 3.44 9.76
CA ASP A 556 11.95 3.46 9.67
C ASP A 556 11.40 4.90 9.74
N PRO A 557 10.58 5.36 8.78
CA PRO A 557 10.13 6.75 8.75
C PRO A 557 9.20 7.06 9.93
N LEU A 558 9.41 8.23 10.55
CA LEU A 558 8.50 8.75 11.58
C LEU A 558 7.18 9.12 10.92
N GLY A 559 6.12 8.34 11.10
CA GLY A 559 4.81 8.65 10.51
C GLY A 559 4.14 7.50 9.76
N LEU A 560 4.76 6.31 9.73
CA LEU A 560 4.17 5.09 9.12
C LEU A 560 3.82 5.25 7.63
N VAL A 561 4.52 6.16 6.94
CA VAL A 561 4.45 6.30 5.48
C VAL A 561 5.41 5.26 4.89
N GLY A 562 4.88 4.22 4.26
CA GLY A 562 5.66 3.14 3.66
C GLY A 562 5.38 1.74 4.23
N ASP A 563 5.94 0.72 3.57
CA ASP A 563 5.78 -0.69 3.97
C ASP A 563 6.38 -0.99 5.36
N SER A 564 6.02 -2.12 5.96
CA SER A 564 6.63 -2.55 7.23
C SER A 564 8.16 -2.72 7.13
N PRO A 565 8.94 -2.42 8.19
CA PRO A 565 10.38 -2.64 8.24
C PRO A 565 10.78 -4.06 7.84
N GLU A 566 11.79 -4.18 6.96
CA GLU A 566 12.29 -5.46 6.47
C GLU A 566 13.12 -6.20 7.52
N LEU A 567 13.76 -5.46 8.44
CA LEU A 567 14.55 -5.99 9.52
C LEU A 567 14.22 -5.28 10.84
N TRP A 568 13.90 -6.07 11.85
CA TRP A 568 13.72 -5.62 13.23
C TRP A 568 14.95 -6.05 14.02
N VAL A 569 15.64 -5.09 14.65
CA VAL A 569 16.79 -5.36 15.51
C VAL A 569 16.36 -5.23 16.95
N ASP A 570 16.30 -6.34 17.69
CA ASP A 570 16.08 -6.27 19.13
C ASP A 570 17.25 -5.53 19.84
N ILE A 571 16.91 -4.46 20.56
CA ILE A 571 17.76 -3.58 21.40
C ILE A 571 17.48 -3.64 22.92
N PRO A 572 17.11 -4.80 23.55
CA PRO A 572 16.91 -4.89 25.00
C PRO A 572 18.05 -4.27 25.81
N THR A 573 19.28 -4.56 25.37
CA THR A 573 20.52 -4.21 26.09
C THR A 573 20.95 -2.78 25.87
N THR A 574 20.43 -2.12 24.82
CA THR A 574 20.85 -0.79 24.39
C THR A 574 19.71 0.23 24.40
N VAL A 575 18.57 -0.12 25.00
CA VAL A 575 17.44 0.80 25.15
C VAL A 575 17.79 1.98 26.06
N ASP A 576 18.59 1.75 27.10
CA ASP A 576 18.92 2.80 28.07
C ASP A 576 19.88 3.84 27.50
N ILE A 577 20.89 3.42 26.72
CA ILE A 577 21.77 4.37 26.02
C ILE A 577 20.99 5.18 24.97
N LYS A 578 20.06 4.54 24.22
CA LYS A 578 19.14 5.27 23.32
C LYS A 578 18.36 6.35 24.07
N ARG A 579 17.83 6.04 25.25
CA ARG A 579 17.11 7.04 26.07
C ARG A 579 18.03 8.15 26.57
N GLN A 580 19.24 7.82 27.03
CA GLN A 580 20.24 8.81 27.47
C GLN A 580 20.61 9.79 26.36
N MET A 581 20.86 9.29 25.14
CA MET A 581 21.11 10.13 23.96
C MET A 581 19.91 11.05 23.68
N LEU A 582 18.67 10.52 23.69
CA LEU A 582 17.47 11.33 23.53
C LEU A 582 17.38 12.45 24.60
N TRP A 583 17.80 12.18 25.84
CA TRP A 583 17.81 13.18 26.92
C TRP A 583 18.88 14.28 26.76
N CYS A 584 19.87 14.11 25.88
CA CYS A 584 20.80 15.18 25.54
C CYS A 584 20.09 16.35 24.84
N HIS A 585 19.04 16.10 24.06
CA HIS A 585 18.27 17.11 23.34
C HIS A 585 17.29 17.86 24.26
N LYS A 586 17.81 18.54 25.29
CA LYS A 586 17.05 19.21 26.36
C LYS A 586 16.14 20.30 25.82
N SER A 587 16.61 21.10 24.86
CA SER A 587 15.86 22.15 24.19
C SER A 587 14.59 21.57 23.55
N GLN A 588 14.72 20.42 22.90
CA GLN A 588 13.65 19.71 22.21
C GLN A 588 12.73 18.96 23.20
N ASN A 589 13.28 18.44 24.31
CA ASN A 589 12.54 17.72 25.36
C ASN A 589 11.76 18.63 26.32
N ARG A 590 12.29 19.81 26.68
CA ARG A 590 11.59 20.80 27.52
C ARG A 590 10.36 21.33 26.80
N MET A 591 10.45 21.51 25.49
CA MET A 591 9.30 21.85 24.63
C MET A 591 8.25 20.74 24.57
N ALA A 592 8.65 19.46 24.61
CA ALA A 592 7.72 18.33 24.72
C ALA A 592 7.00 18.27 26.08
N ALA A 593 7.55 18.92 27.12
CA ALA A 593 6.92 19.06 28.44
C ALA A 593 5.91 20.22 28.52
N GLU A 594 6.04 21.24 27.67
CA GLU A 594 5.01 22.29 27.48
C GLU A 594 3.93 21.85 26.48
N HIS A 595 4.29 21.08 25.45
CA HIS A 595 3.37 20.45 24.48
C HIS A 595 2.89 19.04 24.89
N ARG A 596 2.92 18.71 26.19
CA ARG A 596 2.79 17.35 26.78
C ARG A 596 1.44 16.64 26.60
N ARG A 597 0.59 17.06 25.66
CA ARG A 597 -0.67 16.38 25.31
C ARG A 597 -0.64 15.62 23.98
N HIS A 598 0.28 15.91 23.06
CA HIS A 598 0.28 15.29 21.72
C HIS A 598 1.48 14.36 21.42
N ARG A 599 2.75 14.82 21.50
CA ARG A 599 3.90 13.97 21.10
C ARG A 599 4.22 12.81 22.04
N LEU A 600 4.06 12.98 23.36
CA LEU A 600 4.20 11.89 24.33
C LEU A 600 3.09 10.83 24.21
N ARG A 601 1.99 11.14 23.51
CA ARG A 601 0.92 10.17 23.21
C ARG A 601 1.35 9.19 22.11
N ASP A 602 2.22 9.61 21.20
CA ASP A 602 2.74 8.75 20.12
C ASP A 602 3.90 7.88 20.62
N LEU A 603 4.80 8.42 21.44
CA LEU A 603 5.80 7.61 22.17
C LEU A 603 5.16 6.65 23.19
N ARG A 604 4.06 7.08 23.86
CA ARG A 604 3.27 6.21 24.76
C ARG A 604 2.37 5.22 24.03
N ARG A 605 1.98 5.49 22.78
CA ARG A 605 1.25 4.52 21.93
C ARG A 605 2.20 3.44 21.43
N GLN A 606 3.41 3.80 21.00
CA GLN A 606 4.46 2.83 20.66
C GLN A 606 4.83 1.91 21.83
N THR A 607 4.73 2.38 23.08
CA THR A 607 5.03 1.58 24.28
C THR A 607 3.83 0.87 24.92
N ARG A 608 2.58 1.17 24.52
CA ARG A 608 1.37 0.51 25.06
C ARG A 608 0.82 -0.63 24.21
N THR A 609 1.16 -0.71 22.93
CA THR A 609 0.64 -1.77 22.05
C THR A 609 1.50 -3.03 22.01
N ASP A 610 2.77 -2.96 22.46
CA ASP A 610 3.63 -4.10 22.78
C ASP A 610 4.87 -3.59 23.55
N PRO A 611 5.16 -4.06 24.78
CA PRO A 611 6.41 -3.73 25.49
C PRO A 611 7.69 -3.97 24.68
N ARG A 612 7.61 -4.76 23.59
CA ARG A 612 8.73 -5.15 22.71
C ARG A 612 9.10 -4.09 21.65
N VAL A 613 8.28 -3.06 21.42
CA VAL A 613 8.55 -2.01 20.40
C VAL A 613 9.55 -0.96 20.89
N ALA A 614 9.57 -0.66 22.19
CA ALA A 614 10.63 0.15 22.80
C ALA A 614 12.00 -0.55 22.76
N MET A 615 12.00 -1.87 22.53
CA MET A 615 13.15 -2.74 22.52
C MET A 615 13.58 -3.11 21.09
N ARG A 616 13.18 -2.39 20.02
CA ARG A 616 13.63 -2.70 18.64
C ARG A 616 14.13 -1.45 17.90
N GLY A 617 15.34 -1.51 17.34
CA GLY A 617 15.84 -0.59 16.32
C GLY A 617 15.50 -1.12 14.93
N LEU A 618 15.02 -0.25 14.05
CA LEU A 618 14.37 -0.65 12.81
C LEU A 618 15.21 -0.26 11.60
N LEU A 619 15.62 -1.26 10.82
CA LEU A 619 16.51 -1.06 9.68
C LEU A 619 15.97 -1.80 8.45
N ARG A 620 16.24 -1.31 7.24
CA ARG A 620 16.05 -2.03 5.97
C ARG A 620 17.39 -2.25 5.31
N ARG A 621 17.74 -3.40 4.71
CA ARG A 621 19.10 -3.63 4.12
C ARG A 621 19.10 -3.57 2.60
N ARG A 622 20.04 -2.83 1.99
CA ARG A 622 20.46 -3.04 0.59
C ARG A 622 21.79 -3.81 0.53
N ILE A 623 21.82 -4.93 -0.19
CA ILE A 623 23.04 -5.72 -0.47
C ILE A 623 23.78 -5.05 -1.66
N PRO A 624 25.13 -4.92 -1.64
CA PRO A 624 25.86 -4.15 -2.64
C PRO A 624 25.95 -4.86 -4.00
N SER A 625 25.76 -4.10 -5.08
CA SER A 625 26.18 -4.48 -6.45
C SER A 625 27.70 -4.53 -6.52
N ARG A 626 28.27 -5.67 -6.89
CA ARG A 626 29.72 -5.80 -7.18
C ARG A 626 30.05 -5.19 -8.54
N THR A 627 30.85 -4.12 -8.55
CA THR A 627 31.68 -3.61 -9.67
C THR A 627 32.90 -2.94 -9.01
N HIS A 628 34.19 -3.17 -9.32
CA HIS A 628 34.96 -3.40 -10.56
C HIS A 628 36.29 -4.19 -10.30
N LEU A 629 36.76 -5.12 -11.17
CA LEU A 629 37.86 -5.09 -12.21
C LEU A 629 39.31 -4.84 -11.67
N PRO A 630 40.47 -5.19 -12.33
CA PRO A 630 40.78 -5.90 -13.61
C PRO A 630 41.96 -6.94 -13.59
N GLY A 631 42.11 -7.72 -14.69
CA GLY A 631 43.39 -8.02 -15.37
C GLY A 631 44.23 -9.26 -15.02
N ARG A 632 44.50 -10.12 -16.03
CA ARG A 632 45.88 -10.49 -16.47
C ARG A 632 45.88 -11.33 -17.76
N SER A 633 46.55 -10.79 -18.77
CA SER A 633 47.07 -11.45 -19.95
C SER A 633 48.30 -12.32 -19.63
N ARG A 634 48.43 -13.43 -20.36
CA ARG A 634 49.60 -14.30 -20.70
C ARG A 634 48.98 -15.61 -21.23
N MET A 635 49.24 -16.15 -22.42
CA MET A 635 50.18 -15.93 -23.51
C MET A 635 49.44 -15.76 -24.84
#